data_AF-A0A5B0MKR3-F1
#
_entry.id   AF-A0A5B0MKR3-F1
#
_cell.length_a   1.000
_cell.length_b   1.000
_cell.length_c   1.000
_cell.angle_alpha   90.00
_cell.angle_beta   90.00
_cell.angle_gamma   90.00
#
_symmetry.space_group_name_H-M   'P 1'
#
loop_
_entity.id
_entity.type
_entity.pdbx_description
1 polymer ?
#
loop_
_entity_poly.entity_id
_entity_poly.type
_entity_poly.pdbx_seq_one_letter_code
_entity_poly.pdbx_strand_id
1 'polypeptide(L)'
;MLDQLRTSLNDASNFNLPGDIIETLNALQQEEQNQSNDAEILGAEAWNLTGRNSEMQKAILLVWKAKSQLFEQAVQLHAERQPLYRGTHIGTALASRIIKAIQRRKGPVETILKRFNKYRSEYLTKFQPDQINHPDNQPLTYGQFESLSLDDVFWQDMNFFHSNAPWAISPDVRNGIQAVHRFERATEELKILAHEVVCAVSWAIELNKCIKEKICDIEALMTSVDNPNENLSISISTFTSITLGNWAVWTKLALIKSELFRELRSHQGLLLDWEDDVKWLFDTLGEGGMGIGYTVYTDWLDLVQSSRLALGSESNGVSDQTNMPSDDESDDGDEPQNGNRDNNDEYLDPGVLASLLGQADLQNIPDHEPTI
;
A
#
# COMPACT_ATOMS: atom_id res chain seq x y z
N MET A 1 -4.10 31.46 12.73
CA MET A 1 -5.32 31.49 11.88
C MET A 1 -6.24 30.30 12.17
N LEU A 2 -5.82 29.05 11.95
CA LEU A 2 -6.66 27.86 12.23
C LEU A 2 -7.03 27.69 13.72
N ASP A 3 -6.11 27.97 14.66
CA ASP A 3 -6.41 27.86 16.09
C ASP A 3 -7.38 28.93 16.58
N GLN A 4 -7.29 30.16 16.07
CA GLN A 4 -8.23 31.24 16.38
C GLN A 4 -9.63 30.96 15.81
N LEU A 5 -9.70 30.40 14.60
CA LEU A 5 -10.95 29.91 13.99
C LEU A 5 -11.54 28.75 14.79
N ARG A 6 -10.70 27.83 15.27
CA ARG A 6 -11.12 26.67 16.07
C ARG A 6 -11.65 27.08 17.44
N THR A 7 -11.02 28.06 18.11
CA THR A 7 -11.57 28.64 19.35
C THR A 7 -12.87 29.40 19.11
N SER A 8 -12.97 30.18 18.03
CA SER A 8 -14.18 30.97 17.72
C SER A 8 -15.38 30.09 17.31
N LEU A 9 -15.14 29.00 16.59
CA LEU A 9 -16.17 28.00 16.25
C LEU A 9 -16.56 27.12 17.44
N ASN A 10 -15.66 26.87 18.40
CA ASN A 10 -15.99 26.12 19.60
C ASN A 10 -16.75 26.95 20.64
N ASP A 11 -16.66 28.28 20.60
CA ASP A 11 -17.45 29.22 21.41
C ASP A 11 -18.86 29.49 20.83
N ALA A 12 -19.30 28.70 19.84
CA ALA A 12 -20.55 28.85 19.08
C ALA A 12 -21.87 28.76 19.90
N SER A 13 -21.79 28.68 21.22
CA SER A 13 -22.94 28.94 22.11
C SER A 13 -23.34 30.43 22.21
N ASN A 14 -22.60 31.36 21.58
CA ASN A 14 -22.82 32.80 21.75
C ASN A 14 -23.18 33.60 20.47
N PHE A 15 -23.38 32.97 19.31
CA PHE A 15 -23.85 33.69 18.10
C PHE A 15 -25.35 33.99 18.21
N ASN A 16 -25.70 35.01 18.99
CA ASN A 16 -27.10 35.35 19.24
C ASN A 16 -27.71 36.30 18.20
N LEU A 17 -26.96 36.82 17.22
CA LEU A 17 -27.50 37.73 16.21
C LEU A 17 -26.88 37.50 14.82
N PRO A 18 -27.69 37.51 13.73
CA PRO A 18 -27.22 37.38 12.34
C PRO A 18 -26.18 38.42 11.89
N GLY A 19 -26.02 39.52 12.63
CA GLY A 19 -25.04 40.57 12.33
C GLY A 19 -23.58 40.13 12.52
N ASP A 20 -23.31 39.36 13.58
CA ASP A 20 -21.94 38.94 13.93
C ASP A 20 -21.38 37.93 12.92
N ILE A 21 -22.26 37.12 12.32
CA ILE A 21 -21.90 36.18 11.25
C ILE A 21 -21.53 36.93 9.97
N ILE A 22 -22.21 38.04 9.67
CA ILE A 22 -21.91 38.85 8.48
C ILE A 22 -20.62 39.63 8.68
N GLU A 23 -20.36 40.15 9.89
CA GLU A 23 -19.13 40.88 10.20
C GLU A 23 -17.89 39.97 10.14
N THR A 24 -18.01 38.75 10.68
CA THR A 24 -16.96 37.74 10.57
C THR A 24 -16.71 37.28 9.13
N LEU A 25 -17.76 37.10 8.32
CA LEU A 25 -17.63 36.80 6.88
C LEU A 25 -16.94 37.93 6.12
N ASN A 26 -17.29 39.18 6.40
CA ASN A 26 -16.65 40.35 5.76
C ASN A 26 -15.18 40.47 6.16
N ALA A 27 -14.84 40.20 7.43
CA ALA A 27 -13.45 40.19 7.89
C ALA A 27 -12.64 39.08 7.22
N LEU A 28 -13.22 37.89 7.04
CA LEU A 28 -12.58 36.78 6.31
C LEU A 28 -12.36 37.12 4.83
N GLN A 29 -13.35 37.71 4.17
CA GLN A 29 -13.24 38.11 2.77
C GLN A 29 -12.20 39.22 2.57
N GLN A 30 -12.10 40.15 3.52
CA GLN A 30 -11.08 41.21 3.48
C GLN A 30 -9.68 40.65 3.73
N GLU A 31 -9.54 39.68 4.63
CA GLU A 31 -8.26 39.03 4.91
C GLU A 31 -7.82 38.10 3.76
N GLU A 32 -8.75 37.39 3.11
CA GLU A 32 -8.48 36.63 1.88
C GLU A 32 -8.01 37.56 0.76
N GLN A 33 -8.64 38.73 0.62
CA GLN A 33 -8.20 39.74 -0.34
C GLN A 33 -6.82 40.29 0.00
N ASN A 34 -6.50 40.50 1.29
CA ASN A 34 -5.17 40.93 1.73
C ASN A 34 -4.13 39.84 1.45
N GLN A 35 -4.41 38.57 1.73
CA GLN A 35 -3.50 37.46 1.44
C GLN A 35 -3.31 37.23 -0.06
N SER A 36 -4.36 37.42 -0.86
CA SER A 36 -4.29 37.39 -2.33
C SER A 36 -3.44 38.54 -2.85
N ASN A 37 -3.59 39.74 -2.30
CA ASN A 37 -2.81 40.92 -2.65
C ASN A 37 -1.35 40.77 -2.19
N ASP A 38 -1.09 40.19 -1.02
CA ASP A 38 0.25 39.89 -0.52
C ASP A 38 0.91 38.79 -1.37
N ALA A 39 0.16 37.78 -1.81
CA ALA A 39 0.64 36.76 -2.74
C ALA A 39 0.91 37.35 -4.14
N GLU A 40 0.11 38.32 -4.59
CA GLU A 40 0.31 39.06 -5.83
C GLU A 40 1.52 40.01 -5.71
N ILE A 41 1.72 40.69 -4.58
CA ILE A 41 2.87 41.56 -4.29
C ILE A 41 4.15 40.73 -4.17
N LEU A 42 4.15 39.64 -3.39
CA LEU A 42 5.29 38.71 -3.31
C LEU A 42 5.56 38.03 -4.66
N GLY A 43 4.51 37.77 -5.43
CA GLY A 43 4.57 37.26 -6.80
C GLY A 43 5.11 38.28 -7.80
N ALA A 44 4.78 39.56 -7.66
CA ALA A 44 5.12 40.66 -8.57
C ALA A 44 6.49 41.30 -8.26
N GLU A 45 6.89 41.36 -6.99
CA GLU A 45 8.20 41.87 -6.56
C GLU A 45 9.35 40.96 -7.03
N ALA A 46 9.09 39.67 -7.24
CA ALA A 46 10.05 38.73 -7.80
C ALA A 46 10.42 39.04 -9.27
N TRP A 47 9.50 39.64 -10.04
CA TRP A 47 9.74 40.01 -11.45
C TRP A 47 10.24 41.45 -11.60
N ASN A 48 9.93 42.36 -10.67
CA ASN A 48 10.32 43.77 -10.79
C ASN A 48 11.83 44.06 -10.56
N LEU A 49 12.64 43.04 -10.27
CA LEU A 49 14.11 43.12 -10.31
C LEU A 49 14.73 42.69 -11.65
N THR A 50 13.92 42.36 -12.68
CA THR A 50 14.42 41.98 -14.02
C THR A 50 14.90 43.19 -14.81
N GLY A 51 16.00 43.80 -14.35
CA GLY A 51 16.83 44.70 -15.14
C GLY A 51 18.23 44.17 -15.39
N ARG A 52 18.66 43.06 -14.76
CA ARG A 52 20.10 42.70 -14.73
C ARG A 52 20.54 41.33 -15.23
N ASN A 53 19.70 40.31 -15.48
CA ASN A 53 20.20 39.10 -16.17
C ASN A 53 19.14 38.14 -16.78
N SER A 54 18.34 38.62 -17.75
CA SER A 54 17.38 37.76 -18.49
C SER A 54 18.03 36.52 -19.10
N GLU A 55 19.29 36.60 -19.51
CA GLU A 55 20.02 35.47 -20.10
C GLU A 55 20.40 34.41 -19.08
N MET A 56 20.85 34.80 -17.88
CA MET A 56 21.13 33.87 -16.79
C MET A 56 19.86 33.16 -16.33
N GLN A 57 18.74 33.88 -16.19
CA GLN A 57 17.45 33.29 -15.85
C GLN A 57 17.01 32.28 -16.90
N LYS A 58 17.13 32.60 -18.19
CA LYS A 58 16.85 31.65 -19.28
C LYS A 58 17.74 30.41 -19.20
N ALA A 59 19.04 30.57 -18.94
CA ALA A 59 19.97 29.45 -18.79
C ALA A 59 19.62 28.55 -17.60
N ILE A 60 19.32 29.14 -16.44
CA ILE A 60 18.85 28.45 -15.23
C ILE A 60 17.58 27.67 -15.52
N LEU A 61 16.58 28.30 -16.15
CA LEU A 61 15.31 27.65 -16.51
C LEU A 61 15.51 26.46 -17.46
N LEU A 62 16.44 26.55 -18.42
CA LEU A 62 16.77 25.43 -19.30
C LEU A 62 17.40 24.26 -18.54
N VAL A 63 18.34 24.53 -17.63
CA VAL A 63 18.93 23.49 -16.77
C VAL A 63 17.86 22.84 -15.90
N TRP A 64 17.03 23.65 -15.26
CA TRP A 64 15.94 23.17 -14.41
C TRP A 64 14.95 22.31 -15.19
N LYS A 65 14.48 22.77 -16.36
CA LYS A 65 13.57 22.00 -17.20
C LYS A 65 14.15 20.64 -17.57
N ALA A 66 15.43 20.59 -17.93
CA ALA A 66 16.09 19.32 -18.24
C ALA A 66 16.24 18.42 -16.99
N LYS A 67 16.52 19.00 -15.81
CA LYS A 67 16.59 18.28 -14.54
C LYS A 67 15.23 17.71 -14.13
N SER A 68 14.15 18.46 -14.27
CA SER A 68 12.79 17.99 -13.98
C SER A 68 12.37 16.84 -14.90
N GLN A 69 12.69 16.93 -16.20
CA GLN A 69 12.49 15.82 -17.13
C GLN A 69 13.30 14.58 -16.75
N LEU A 70 14.53 14.79 -16.26
CA LEU A 70 15.39 13.70 -15.78
C LEU A 70 14.81 13.05 -14.51
N PHE A 71 14.25 13.83 -13.58
CA PHE A 71 13.58 13.33 -12.38
C PHE A 71 12.34 12.50 -12.72
N GLU A 72 11.53 12.96 -13.68
CA GLU A 72 10.38 12.20 -14.17
C GLU A 72 10.81 10.82 -14.69
N GLN A 73 11.91 10.76 -15.44
CA GLN A 73 12.47 9.48 -15.89
C GLN A 73 13.02 8.62 -14.74
N ALA A 74 13.59 9.23 -13.69
CA ALA A 74 14.06 8.51 -12.51
C ALA A 74 12.90 7.84 -11.77
N VAL A 75 11.78 8.55 -11.58
CA VAL A 75 10.55 8.02 -10.96
C VAL A 75 10.01 6.84 -11.78
N GLN A 76 9.94 6.98 -13.11
CA GLN A 76 9.47 5.91 -13.99
C GLN A 76 10.39 4.69 -13.95
N LEU A 77 11.70 4.89 -13.97
CA LEU A 77 12.69 3.82 -13.84
C LEU A 77 12.56 3.10 -12.50
N HIS A 78 12.36 3.85 -11.41
CA HIS A 78 12.17 3.30 -10.08
C HIS A 78 10.89 2.44 -10.02
N ALA A 79 9.77 2.96 -10.54
CA ALA A 79 8.49 2.24 -10.60
C ALA A 79 8.59 0.94 -11.42
N GLU A 80 9.38 0.90 -12.48
CA GLU A 80 9.60 -0.32 -13.27
C GLU A 80 10.45 -1.38 -12.57
N ARG A 81 11.31 -0.96 -11.64
CA ARG A 81 12.12 -1.86 -10.82
C ARG A 81 11.37 -2.41 -9.62
N GLN A 82 10.38 -1.68 -9.10
CA GLN A 82 9.60 -2.08 -7.92
C GLN A 82 9.10 -3.54 -7.94
N PRO A 83 8.59 -4.09 -9.06
CA PRO A 83 8.15 -5.48 -9.10
C PRO A 83 9.28 -6.47 -8.75
N LEU A 84 10.53 -6.18 -9.12
CA LEU A 84 11.69 -7.05 -8.86
C LEU A 84 12.02 -7.19 -7.37
N TYR A 85 11.63 -6.22 -6.54
CA TYR A 85 11.97 -6.17 -5.12
C TYR A 85 10.86 -6.66 -4.20
N ARG A 86 9.64 -6.92 -4.70
CA ARG A 86 8.48 -7.30 -3.87
C ARG A 86 8.51 -8.73 -3.29
N GLY A 87 9.67 -9.40 -3.29
CA GLY A 87 9.85 -10.74 -2.68
C GLY A 87 9.02 -11.88 -3.29
N THR A 88 8.21 -11.60 -4.31
CA THR A 88 7.45 -12.63 -5.03
C THR A 88 8.37 -13.29 -6.04
N HIS A 89 8.40 -14.62 -6.12
CA HIS A 89 9.10 -15.32 -7.19
C HIS A 89 8.52 -14.92 -8.55
N ILE A 90 9.17 -13.98 -9.22
CA ILE A 90 8.80 -13.54 -10.56
C ILE A 90 9.28 -14.59 -11.54
N GLY A 91 8.35 -15.16 -12.32
CA GLY A 91 8.70 -16.06 -13.41
C GLY A 91 9.62 -15.39 -14.44
N THR A 92 10.47 -16.18 -15.10
CA THR A 92 11.49 -15.72 -16.06
C THR A 92 10.93 -14.81 -17.16
N ALA A 93 9.70 -15.07 -17.62
CA ALA A 93 9.04 -14.27 -18.65
C ALA A 93 8.73 -12.82 -18.19
N LEU A 94 8.27 -12.64 -16.96
CA LEU A 94 7.96 -11.32 -16.42
C LEU A 94 9.24 -10.55 -16.10
N ALA A 95 10.25 -11.21 -15.52
CA ALA A 95 11.58 -10.63 -15.32
C ALA A 95 12.20 -10.15 -16.65
N SER A 96 12.15 -10.98 -17.71
CA SER A 96 12.65 -10.60 -19.04
C SER A 96 11.90 -9.39 -19.63
N ARG A 97 10.58 -9.31 -19.43
CA ARG A 97 9.78 -8.15 -19.88
C ARG A 97 10.17 -6.87 -19.16
N ILE A 98 10.41 -6.95 -17.85
CA ILE A 98 10.86 -5.81 -17.03
C ILE A 98 12.25 -5.34 -17.49
N ILE A 99 13.21 -6.26 -17.66
CA ILE A 99 14.56 -5.93 -18.14
C ILE A 99 14.50 -5.28 -19.54
N LYS A 100 13.67 -5.81 -20.45
CA LYS A 100 13.45 -5.20 -21.77
C LYS A 100 12.83 -3.81 -21.68
N ALA A 101 11.94 -3.54 -20.73
CA ALA A 101 11.36 -2.22 -20.51
C ALA A 101 12.42 -1.21 -20.04
N ILE A 102 13.22 -1.60 -19.04
CA ILE A 102 14.36 -0.80 -18.53
C ILE A 102 15.33 -0.47 -19.67
N GLN A 103 15.70 -1.47 -20.49
CA GLN A 103 16.63 -1.27 -21.60
C GLN A 103 16.09 -0.30 -22.66
N ARG A 104 14.78 -0.34 -22.96
CA ARG A 104 14.15 0.60 -23.91
C ARG A 104 14.20 2.05 -23.44
N ARG A 105 14.23 2.29 -22.12
CA ARG A 105 14.29 3.66 -21.56
C ARG A 105 15.67 4.29 -21.59
N LYS A 106 16.73 3.48 -21.71
CA LYS A 106 18.11 3.97 -21.71
C LYS A 106 18.34 5.08 -22.76
N GLY A 107 17.89 4.88 -24.01
CA GLY A 107 18.07 5.85 -25.10
C GLY A 107 17.39 7.22 -24.85
N PRO A 108 16.09 7.25 -24.51
CA PRO A 108 15.41 8.49 -24.11
C PRO A 108 16.08 9.21 -22.94
N VAL A 109 16.46 8.48 -21.89
CA VAL A 109 17.16 9.03 -20.72
C VAL A 109 18.50 9.64 -21.11
N GLU A 110 19.31 8.93 -21.89
CA GLU A 110 20.60 9.45 -22.37
C GLU A 110 20.45 10.75 -23.18
N THR A 111 19.34 10.89 -23.91
CA THR A 111 19.05 12.11 -24.67
C THR A 111 18.77 13.30 -23.75
N ILE A 112 17.96 13.09 -22.69
CA ILE A 112 17.66 14.10 -21.68
C ILE A 112 18.92 14.43 -20.87
N LEU A 113 19.70 13.41 -20.50
CA LEU A 113 20.97 13.53 -19.78
C LEU A 113 21.99 14.38 -20.56
N LYS A 114 22.16 14.13 -21.86
CA LYS A 114 23.02 14.95 -22.74
C LYS A 114 22.56 16.40 -22.76
N ARG A 115 21.25 16.64 -22.82
CA ARG A 115 20.66 17.99 -22.80
C ARG A 115 20.92 18.69 -21.46
N PHE A 116 20.72 17.99 -20.33
CA PHE A 116 21.01 18.50 -18.99
C PHE A 116 22.49 18.88 -18.85
N ASN A 117 23.41 17.97 -19.18
CA ASN A 117 24.85 18.23 -19.12
C ASN A 117 25.26 19.41 -20.00
N LYS A 118 24.69 19.52 -21.22
CA LYS A 118 24.92 20.66 -22.11
C LYS A 118 24.49 21.97 -21.45
N TYR A 119 23.23 22.09 -21.02
CA TYR A 119 22.74 23.32 -20.43
C TYR A 119 23.49 23.69 -19.15
N ARG A 120 23.85 22.69 -18.33
CA ARG A 120 24.63 22.91 -17.10
C ARG A 120 26.02 23.46 -17.44
N SER A 121 26.70 22.89 -18.43
CA SER A 121 28.02 23.37 -18.87
C SER A 121 27.96 24.79 -19.46
N GLU A 122 26.95 25.10 -20.26
CA GLU A 122 26.76 26.44 -20.84
C GLU A 122 26.49 27.48 -19.74
N TYR A 123 25.67 27.14 -18.75
CA TYR A 123 25.41 27.99 -17.59
C TYR A 123 26.67 28.24 -16.76
N LEU A 124 27.37 27.17 -16.36
CA LEU A 124 28.58 27.28 -15.54
C LEU A 124 29.67 28.08 -16.26
N THR A 125 29.93 27.81 -17.53
CA THR A 125 30.95 28.52 -18.31
C THR A 125 30.67 30.02 -18.39
N LYS A 126 29.41 30.40 -18.55
CA LYS A 126 29.03 31.81 -18.78
C LYS A 126 28.84 32.62 -17.50
N PHE A 127 28.34 31.99 -16.43
CA PHE A 127 27.89 32.71 -15.23
C PHE A 127 28.62 32.30 -13.94
N GLN A 128 29.23 31.11 -13.88
CA GLN A 128 29.93 30.60 -12.70
C GLN A 128 31.18 29.77 -13.08
N PRO A 129 32.16 30.37 -13.80
CA PRO A 129 33.30 29.65 -14.34
C PRO A 129 34.17 29.00 -13.24
N ASP A 130 34.22 29.61 -12.05
CA ASP A 130 34.98 29.07 -10.91
C ASP A 130 34.44 27.73 -10.40
N GLN A 131 33.15 27.44 -10.65
CA GLN A 131 32.51 26.20 -10.21
C GLN A 131 32.55 25.08 -11.26
N ILE A 132 33.05 25.33 -12.47
CA ILE A 132 33.02 24.35 -13.56
C ILE A 132 33.80 23.07 -13.25
N ASN A 133 34.87 23.19 -12.45
CA ASN A 133 35.74 22.08 -12.08
C ASN A 133 35.31 21.38 -10.77
N HIS A 134 34.21 21.82 -10.15
CA HIS A 134 33.71 21.20 -8.92
C HIS A 134 33.31 19.74 -9.19
N PRO A 135 33.62 18.78 -8.29
CA PRO A 135 33.26 17.36 -8.48
C PRO A 135 31.76 17.17 -8.72
N ASP A 136 30.91 17.90 -8.00
CA ASP A 136 29.44 17.80 -8.14
C ASP A 136 28.90 18.36 -9.47
N ASN A 137 29.72 19.14 -10.18
CA ASN A 137 29.38 19.77 -11.47
C ASN A 137 29.89 18.97 -12.68
N GLN A 138 30.50 17.80 -12.46
CA GLN A 138 30.91 16.92 -13.54
C GLN A 138 29.70 16.40 -14.33
N PRO A 139 29.88 16.10 -15.64
CA PRO A 139 28.80 15.57 -16.47
C PRO A 139 28.24 14.27 -15.88
N LEU A 140 26.92 14.23 -15.66
CA LEU A 140 26.26 13.06 -15.13
C LEU A 140 26.24 11.96 -16.20
N THR A 141 26.69 10.75 -15.85
CA THR A 141 26.62 9.56 -16.71
C THR A 141 25.34 8.76 -16.46
N TYR A 142 24.95 7.89 -17.40
CA TYR A 142 23.76 7.05 -17.23
C TYR A 142 23.88 6.13 -16.00
N GLY A 143 25.05 5.51 -15.78
CA GLY A 143 25.26 4.65 -14.62
C GLY A 143 25.16 5.39 -13.28
N GLN A 144 25.67 6.63 -13.22
CA GLN A 144 25.48 7.49 -12.05
C GLN A 144 24.00 7.84 -11.86
N PHE A 145 23.31 8.26 -12.91
CA PHE A 145 21.86 8.53 -12.86
C PHE A 145 21.06 7.32 -12.37
N GLU A 146 21.38 6.13 -12.88
CA GLU A 146 20.72 4.88 -12.54
C GLU A 146 20.89 4.47 -11.07
N SER A 147 21.98 4.92 -10.45
CA SER A 147 22.30 4.70 -9.03
C SER A 147 21.70 5.75 -8.09
N LEU A 148 21.17 6.87 -8.60
CA LEU A 148 20.59 7.91 -7.76
C LEU A 148 19.31 7.41 -7.09
N SER A 149 19.21 7.60 -5.77
CA SER A 149 17.94 7.47 -5.05
C SER A 149 17.00 8.61 -5.44
N LEU A 150 15.68 8.41 -5.27
CA LEU A 150 14.70 9.49 -5.42
C LEU A 150 14.88 10.57 -4.34
N ASP A 151 15.45 10.21 -3.19
CA ASP A 151 15.72 11.12 -2.07
C ASP A 151 17.11 11.77 -2.13
N ASP A 152 17.89 11.51 -3.18
CA ASP A 152 19.26 12.00 -3.31
C ASP A 152 19.33 13.55 -3.29
N VAL A 153 20.38 14.10 -2.66
CA VAL A 153 20.63 15.55 -2.56
C VAL A 153 20.72 16.18 -3.96
N PHE A 154 21.16 15.44 -4.98
CA PHE A 154 21.13 15.87 -6.37
C PHE A 154 19.77 16.40 -6.79
N TRP A 155 18.66 15.77 -6.39
CA TRP A 155 17.31 16.25 -6.71
C TRP A 155 16.91 17.47 -5.89
N GLN A 156 17.47 17.59 -4.69
CA GLN A 156 17.23 18.66 -3.74
C GLN A 156 18.10 19.90 -3.95
N ASP A 157 19.09 19.84 -4.85
CA ASP A 157 19.95 20.98 -5.18
C ASP A 157 19.13 22.13 -5.76
N MET A 158 18.86 23.09 -4.86
CA MET A 158 18.05 24.29 -5.05
C MET A 158 18.79 25.45 -5.72
N ASN A 159 19.99 25.21 -6.28
CA ASN A 159 20.80 26.24 -6.93
C ASN A 159 20.14 26.95 -8.13
N PHE A 160 18.93 26.55 -8.52
CA PHE A 160 18.16 27.13 -9.62
C PHE A 160 16.90 27.90 -9.17
N PHE A 161 16.56 27.91 -7.87
CA PHE A 161 15.43 28.71 -7.39
C PHE A 161 15.90 30.14 -7.10
N HIS A 162 15.21 31.14 -7.66
CA HIS A 162 15.43 32.57 -7.35
C HIS A 162 14.89 32.99 -5.98
N SER A 163 14.30 32.07 -5.22
CA SER A 163 13.76 32.36 -3.90
C SER A 163 14.90 32.39 -2.90
N ASN A 164 15.19 33.58 -2.37
CA ASN A 164 16.10 33.74 -1.23
C ASN A 164 15.38 33.51 0.11
N ALA A 165 14.16 32.96 0.08
CA ALA A 165 13.38 32.74 1.28
C ALA A 165 14.01 31.64 2.17
N PRO A 166 13.79 31.69 3.49
CA PRO A 166 14.41 30.74 4.42
C PRO A 166 14.12 29.27 4.10
N TRP A 167 12.94 28.95 3.56
CA TRP A 167 12.57 27.59 3.15
C TRP A 167 13.34 27.08 1.92
N ALA A 168 13.95 27.97 1.13
CA ALA A 168 14.71 27.61 -0.07
C ALA A 168 16.23 27.49 0.22
N ILE A 169 16.75 28.26 1.18
CA ILE A 169 18.19 28.30 1.46
C ILE A 169 18.55 27.47 2.70
N SER A 170 17.77 27.56 3.79
CA SER A 170 18.14 26.96 5.07
C SER A 170 17.88 25.45 5.08
N PRO A 171 18.91 24.61 5.30
CA PRO A 171 18.73 23.17 5.46
C PRO A 171 17.80 22.82 6.63
N ASP A 172 17.89 23.54 7.74
CA ASP A 172 17.08 23.27 8.94
C ASP A 172 15.60 23.55 8.71
N VAL A 173 15.28 24.63 7.99
CA VAL A 173 13.88 24.94 7.64
C VAL A 173 13.31 23.87 6.71
N ARG A 174 14.09 23.40 5.75
CA ARG A 174 13.68 22.31 4.84
C ARG A 174 13.50 20.98 5.56
N ASN A 175 14.43 20.63 6.45
CA ASN A 175 14.32 19.44 7.28
C ASN A 175 13.09 19.50 8.18
N GLY A 176 12.79 20.68 8.74
CA GLY A 176 11.55 20.92 9.48
C GLY A 176 10.30 20.71 8.64
N ILE A 177 10.23 21.30 7.44
CA ILE A 177 9.10 21.11 6.50
C ILE A 177 8.94 19.63 6.12
N GLN A 178 10.04 18.94 5.79
CA GLN A 178 10.01 17.51 5.48
C GLN A 178 9.53 16.68 6.68
N ALA A 179 9.98 17.01 7.89
CA ALA A 179 9.54 16.32 9.11
C ALA A 179 8.03 16.50 9.34
N VAL A 180 7.50 17.70 9.12
CA VAL A 180 6.04 17.96 9.18
C VAL A 180 5.31 17.12 8.15
N HIS A 181 5.74 17.09 6.88
CA HIS A 181 5.10 16.26 5.87
C HIS A 181 5.17 14.76 6.16
N ARG A 182 6.30 14.27 6.68
CA ARG A 182 6.42 12.86 7.12
C ARG A 182 5.46 12.55 8.26
N PHE A 183 5.30 13.48 9.21
CA PHE A 183 4.36 13.34 10.32
C PHE A 183 2.90 13.35 9.84
N GLU A 184 2.53 14.27 8.95
CA GLU A 184 1.20 14.33 8.33
C GLU A 184 0.91 13.04 7.56
N ARG A 185 1.88 12.56 6.78
CA ARG A 185 1.74 11.30 6.05
C ARG A 185 1.58 10.10 6.99
N ALA A 186 2.40 9.99 8.03
CA ALA A 186 2.26 8.92 9.02
C ALA A 186 0.87 8.95 9.69
N THR A 187 0.34 10.15 9.96
CA THR A 187 -1.00 10.34 10.50
C THR A 187 -2.09 9.91 9.52
N GLU A 188 -1.93 10.18 8.22
CA GLU A 188 -2.82 9.71 7.17
C GLU A 188 -2.79 8.18 7.02
N GLU A 189 -1.60 7.59 6.95
CA GLU A 189 -1.43 6.13 6.87
C GLU A 189 -2.07 5.42 8.07
N LEU A 190 -1.94 5.99 9.28
CA LEU A 190 -2.59 5.45 10.47
C LEU A 190 -4.12 5.42 10.35
N LYS A 191 -4.72 6.44 9.73
CA LYS A 191 -6.18 6.47 9.47
C LYS A 191 -6.59 5.43 8.42
N ILE A 192 -5.75 5.22 7.40
CA ILE A 192 -6.00 4.20 6.38
C ILE A 192 -5.94 2.81 7.03
N LEU A 193 -4.90 2.52 7.80
CA LEU A 193 -4.76 1.27 8.54
C LEU A 193 -5.95 1.04 9.49
N ALA A 194 -6.39 2.08 10.21
CA ALA A 194 -7.57 1.98 11.06
C ALA A 194 -8.83 1.58 10.29
N HIS A 195 -9.04 2.16 9.11
CA HIS A 195 -10.16 1.82 8.26
C HIS A 195 -10.07 0.39 7.72
N GLU A 196 -8.88 -0.04 7.29
CA GLU A 196 -8.64 -1.40 6.80
C GLU A 196 -8.90 -2.45 7.88
N VAL A 197 -8.48 -2.19 9.13
CA VAL A 197 -8.75 -3.07 10.28
C VAL A 197 -10.25 -3.20 10.53
N VAL A 198 -10.99 -2.09 10.53
CA VAL A 198 -12.46 -2.11 10.68
C VAL A 198 -13.11 -2.92 9.56
N CYS A 199 -12.66 -2.78 8.32
CA CYS A 199 -13.15 -3.56 7.18
C CYS A 199 -12.85 -5.05 7.34
N ALA A 200 -11.62 -5.42 7.71
CA ALA A 200 -11.24 -6.82 7.90
C ALA A 200 -12.07 -7.49 9.00
N VAL A 201 -12.24 -6.82 10.14
CA VAL A 201 -13.07 -7.28 11.26
C VAL A 201 -14.54 -7.41 10.83
N SER A 202 -15.08 -6.43 10.09
CA SER A 202 -16.45 -6.47 9.58
C SER A 202 -16.67 -7.67 8.64
N TRP A 203 -15.72 -7.95 7.75
CA TRP A 203 -15.79 -9.13 6.88
C TRP A 203 -15.71 -10.44 7.66
N ALA A 204 -14.89 -10.49 8.71
CA ALA A 204 -14.79 -11.66 9.57
C ALA A 204 -16.12 -11.94 10.31
N ILE A 205 -16.80 -10.89 10.77
CA ILE A 205 -18.13 -10.97 11.38
C ILE A 205 -19.16 -11.47 10.36
N GLU A 206 -19.21 -10.85 9.19
CA GLU A 206 -20.18 -11.20 8.15
C GLU A 206 -19.98 -12.61 7.61
N LEU A 207 -18.72 -13.06 7.45
CA LEU A 207 -18.42 -14.42 7.02
C LEU A 207 -18.93 -15.45 8.04
N ASN A 208 -18.68 -15.24 9.34
CA ASN A 208 -19.18 -16.13 10.38
C ASN A 208 -20.72 -16.19 10.36
N LYS A 209 -21.39 -15.05 10.18
CA LYS A 209 -22.84 -14.97 10.05
C LYS A 209 -23.35 -15.73 8.81
N CYS A 210 -22.76 -15.47 7.64
CA CYS A 210 -23.10 -16.15 6.39
C CYS A 210 -22.99 -17.67 6.50
N ILE A 211 -21.90 -18.19 7.10
CA ILE A 211 -21.72 -19.64 7.27
C ILE A 211 -22.81 -20.21 8.19
N LYS A 212 -23.11 -19.54 9.31
CA LYS A 212 -24.18 -19.98 10.24
C LYS A 212 -25.56 -19.99 9.56
N GLU A 213 -25.89 -18.95 8.81
CA GLU A 213 -27.16 -18.87 8.05
C GLU A 213 -27.26 -20.02 7.04
N LYS A 214 -26.18 -20.33 6.32
CA LYS A 214 -26.16 -21.46 5.38
C LYS A 214 -26.28 -22.82 6.05
N ILE A 215 -25.72 -23.00 7.25
CA ILE A 215 -25.95 -24.20 8.04
C ILE A 215 -27.44 -24.33 8.40
N CYS A 216 -28.07 -23.26 8.90
CA CYS A 216 -29.50 -23.25 9.22
C CYS A 216 -30.38 -23.56 8.00
N ASP A 217 -30.08 -22.97 6.84
CA ASP A 217 -30.79 -23.25 5.57
C ASP A 217 -30.73 -24.75 5.22
N ILE A 218 -29.56 -25.38 5.35
CA ILE A 218 -29.37 -26.80 5.06
C ILE A 218 -30.11 -27.68 6.07
N GLU A 219 -30.10 -27.34 7.35
CA GLU A 219 -30.84 -28.08 8.39
C GLU A 219 -32.35 -28.06 8.15
N ALA A 220 -32.90 -26.90 7.75
CA ALA A 220 -34.30 -26.77 7.35
C ALA A 220 -34.63 -27.63 6.11
N LEU A 221 -33.70 -27.71 5.15
CA LEU A 221 -33.86 -28.56 3.98
C LEU A 221 -33.80 -30.05 4.32
N MET A 222 -32.88 -30.49 5.18
CA MET A 222 -32.80 -31.88 5.63
C MET A 222 -34.11 -32.30 6.32
N THR A 223 -34.67 -31.45 7.17
CA THR A 223 -35.97 -31.68 7.83
C THR A 223 -37.13 -31.77 6.82
N SER A 224 -37.05 -31.02 5.72
CA SER A 224 -38.04 -31.04 4.63
C SER A 224 -37.86 -32.22 3.68
N VAL A 225 -36.65 -32.79 3.55
CA VAL A 225 -36.45 -34.06 2.82
C VAL A 225 -37.17 -35.21 3.53
N ASP A 226 -37.22 -35.18 4.86
CA ASP A 226 -37.99 -36.15 5.64
C ASP A 226 -39.51 -35.97 5.49
N ASN A 227 -39.99 -34.79 5.05
CA ASN A 227 -41.40 -34.45 4.80
C ASN A 227 -41.58 -33.58 3.54
N PRO A 228 -41.72 -34.20 2.35
CA PRO A 228 -41.53 -33.49 1.07
C PRO A 228 -42.66 -32.51 0.73
N ASN A 229 -42.29 -31.31 0.29
CA ASN A 229 -43.17 -30.30 -0.31
C ASN A 229 -42.70 -29.93 -1.74
N GLU A 230 -43.54 -29.28 -2.56
CA GLU A 230 -43.18 -28.94 -3.95
C GLU A 230 -42.01 -27.94 -4.07
N ASN A 231 -41.77 -27.11 -3.06
CA ASN A 231 -40.69 -26.09 -3.06
C ASN A 231 -39.29 -26.68 -2.75
N LEU A 232 -39.25 -27.93 -2.31
CA LEU A 232 -38.03 -28.66 -1.96
C LEU A 232 -37.10 -28.86 -3.18
N SER A 233 -37.67 -29.12 -4.36
CA SER A 233 -36.88 -29.38 -5.57
C SER A 233 -36.06 -28.19 -6.05
N ILE A 234 -36.59 -26.96 -5.91
CA ILE A 234 -35.92 -25.73 -6.32
C ILE A 234 -34.76 -25.45 -5.35
N SER A 235 -35.01 -25.55 -4.05
CA SER A 235 -34.00 -25.29 -3.02
C SER A 235 -32.85 -26.29 -3.06
N ILE A 236 -33.12 -27.58 -3.27
CA ILE A 236 -32.07 -28.60 -3.46
C ILE A 236 -31.18 -28.23 -4.65
N SER A 237 -31.76 -27.84 -5.79
CA SER A 237 -31.00 -27.52 -7.00
C SER A 237 -29.98 -26.39 -6.80
N THR A 238 -30.27 -25.42 -5.93
CA THR A 238 -29.35 -24.33 -5.57
C THR A 238 -28.11 -24.86 -4.84
N PHE A 239 -28.26 -25.80 -3.90
CA PHE A 239 -27.15 -26.37 -3.13
C PHE A 239 -26.44 -27.52 -3.84
N THR A 240 -27.13 -28.27 -4.70
CA THR A 240 -26.58 -29.43 -5.42
C THR A 240 -26.06 -29.10 -6.81
N SER A 241 -25.78 -27.83 -7.11
CA SER A 241 -25.08 -27.45 -8.35
C SER A 241 -23.72 -28.15 -8.49
N ILE A 242 -23.15 -28.64 -7.39
CA ILE A 242 -21.95 -29.48 -7.35
C ILE A 242 -22.32 -30.92 -7.72
N THR A 243 -21.72 -31.45 -8.79
CA THR A 243 -21.92 -32.81 -9.28
C THR A 243 -21.23 -33.85 -8.39
N LEU A 244 -21.72 -34.05 -7.16
CA LEU A 244 -21.28 -35.09 -6.22
C LEU A 244 -21.79 -36.49 -6.60
N GLY A 245 -21.71 -36.86 -7.88
CA GLY A 245 -22.15 -38.16 -8.41
C GLY A 245 -23.61 -38.54 -8.08
N ASN A 246 -23.89 -39.85 -8.14
CA ASN A 246 -25.22 -40.45 -7.86
C ASN A 246 -25.50 -40.64 -6.35
N TRP A 247 -25.00 -39.74 -5.50
CA TRP A 247 -25.30 -39.83 -4.06
C TRP A 247 -26.74 -39.39 -3.77
N ALA A 248 -27.33 -39.98 -2.72
CA ALA A 248 -28.62 -39.56 -2.22
C ALA A 248 -28.58 -38.09 -1.79
N VAL A 249 -29.68 -37.36 -2.01
CA VAL A 249 -29.78 -35.92 -1.71
C VAL A 249 -29.44 -35.63 -0.25
N TRP A 250 -29.95 -36.45 0.67
CA TRP A 250 -29.65 -36.33 2.09
C TRP A 250 -28.14 -36.43 2.37
N THR A 251 -27.44 -37.38 1.76
CA THR A 251 -25.98 -37.57 1.93
C THR A 251 -25.19 -36.36 1.42
N LYS A 252 -25.63 -35.75 0.31
CA LYS A 252 -25.02 -34.52 -0.21
C LYS A 252 -25.20 -33.35 0.75
N LEU A 253 -26.41 -33.15 1.27
CA LEU A 253 -26.70 -32.10 2.25
C LEU A 253 -25.92 -32.30 3.55
N ALA A 254 -25.83 -33.55 4.04
CA ALA A 254 -25.05 -33.90 5.22
C ALA A 254 -23.56 -33.62 5.03
N LEU A 255 -22.99 -33.92 3.85
CA LEU A 255 -21.60 -33.60 3.52
C LEU A 255 -21.37 -32.09 3.52
N ILE A 256 -22.17 -31.33 2.78
CA ILE A 256 -22.04 -29.86 2.71
C ILE A 256 -22.16 -29.24 4.11
N LYS A 257 -23.13 -29.72 4.92
CA LYS A 257 -23.27 -29.33 6.32
C LYS A 257 -21.97 -29.57 7.09
N SER A 258 -21.42 -30.79 7.04
CA SER A 258 -20.19 -31.14 7.76
C SER A 258 -19.00 -30.26 7.35
N GLU A 259 -18.91 -29.93 6.07
CA GLU A 259 -17.87 -29.07 5.53
C GLU A 259 -18.02 -27.61 5.99
N LEU A 260 -19.24 -27.09 5.99
CA LEU A 260 -19.52 -25.75 6.53
C LEU A 260 -19.23 -25.65 8.02
N PHE A 261 -19.50 -26.70 8.81
CA PHE A 261 -19.10 -26.75 10.22
C PHE A 261 -17.58 -26.75 10.38
N ARG A 262 -16.86 -27.48 9.52
CA ARG A 262 -15.39 -27.51 9.51
C ARG A 262 -14.82 -26.12 9.21
N GLU A 263 -15.33 -25.46 8.18
CA GLU A 263 -14.91 -24.09 7.83
C GLU A 263 -15.33 -23.07 8.89
N LEU A 264 -16.51 -23.19 9.50
CA LEU A 264 -16.93 -22.35 10.62
C LEU A 264 -15.95 -22.47 11.80
N ARG A 265 -15.53 -23.70 12.13
CA ARG A 265 -14.58 -23.95 13.22
C ARG A 265 -13.20 -23.38 12.91
N SER A 266 -12.72 -23.58 11.69
CA SER A 266 -11.45 -23.01 11.21
C SER A 266 -11.46 -21.49 11.30
N HIS A 267 -12.54 -20.86 10.80
CA HIS A 267 -12.74 -19.42 10.88
C HIS A 267 -12.76 -18.93 12.33
N GLN A 268 -13.55 -19.57 13.21
CA GLN A 268 -13.60 -19.23 14.64
C GLN A 268 -12.25 -19.36 15.35
N GLY A 269 -11.43 -20.34 14.98
CA GLY A 269 -10.06 -20.46 15.45
C GLY A 269 -9.22 -19.23 15.06
N LEU A 270 -9.28 -18.84 13.78
CA LEU A 270 -8.60 -17.64 13.29
C LEU A 270 -9.05 -16.36 14.01
N LEU A 271 -10.35 -16.24 14.34
CA LEU A 271 -10.84 -15.09 15.11
C LEU A 271 -10.22 -15.00 16.51
N LEU A 272 -10.02 -16.14 17.15
CA LEU A 272 -9.37 -16.21 18.47
C LEU A 272 -7.88 -15.87 18.38
N ASP A 273 -7.20 -16.35 17.33
CA ASP A 273 -5.78 -16.04 17.11
C ASP A 273 -5.57 -14.53 16.90
N TRP A 274 -6.54 -13.84 16.31
CA TRP A 274 -6.49 -12.40 16.05
C TRP A 274 -6.98 -11.52 17.21
N GLU A 275 -7.47 -12.11 18.30
CA GLU A 275 -8.11 -11.37 19.41
C GLU A 275 -7.19 -10.29 19.99
N ASP A 276 -5.97 -10.66 20.35
CA ASP A 276 -5.00 -9.77 20.97
C ASP A 276 -4.49 -8.70 20.00
N ASP A 277 -4.26 -9.06 18.73
CA ASP A 277 -3.80 -8.14 17.70
C ASP A 277 -4.85 -7.09 17.37
N VAL A 278 -6.12 -7.52 17.21
CA VAL A 278 -7.25 -6.62 16.98
C VAL A 278 -7.43 -5.72 18.19
N LYS A 279 -7.41 -6.25 19.42
CA LYS A 279 -7.49 -5.46 20.64
C LYS A 279 -6.39 -4.39 20.70
N TRP A 280 -5.14 -4.79 20.48
CA TRP A 280 -3.99 -3.89 20.49
C TRP A 280 -4.11 -2.78 19.43
N LEU A 281 -4.55 -3.12 18.22
CA LEU A 281 -4.79 -2.16 17.15
C LEU A 281 -5.88 -1.16 17.54
N PHE A 282 -7.03 -1.63 18.04
CA PHE A 282 -8.12 -0.75 18.47
C PHE A 282 -7.73 0.16 19.64
N ASP A 283 -6.95 -0.35 20.61
CA ASP A 283 -6.43 0.45 21.73
C ASP A 283 -5.42 1.51 21.25
N THR A 284 -4.51 1.13 20.33
CA THR A 284 -3.48 2.02 19.78
C THR A 284 -4.06 3.12 18.88
N LEU A 285 -5.13 2.79 18.16
CA LEU A 285 -5.84 3.73 17.29
C LEU A 285 -6.88 4.57 18.07
N GLY A 286 -7.10 4.25 19.35
CA GLY A 286 -8.31 4.56 20.12
C GLY A 286 -8.41 5.91 20.84
N GLU A 287 -7.43 6.81 20.77
CA GLU A 287 -7.55 8.13 21.44
C GLU A 287 -7.79 9.32 20.50
N GLY A 288 -7.82 9.12 19.17
CA GLY A 288 -7.77 10.23 18.21
C GLY A 288 -8.81 10.31 17.10
N GLY A 289 -9.74 9.35 16.95
CA GLY A 289 -10.53 9.25 15.71
C GLY A 289 -11.91 8.62 15.83
N MET A 290 -12.90 9.47 16.11
CA MET A 290 -14.29 9.44 15.59
C MET A 290 -14.88 8.07 15.20
N GLY A 291 -15.79 7.53 16.03
CA GLY A 291 -17.09 6.94 15.65
C GLY A 291 -17.20 5.81 14.60
N ILE A 292 -16.13 5.39 13.93
CA ILE A 292 -16.19 4.56 12.71
C ILE A 292 -16.17 3.05 13.03
N GLY A 293 -15.87 2.66 14.28
CA GLY A 293 -15.70 1.24 14.62
C GLY A 293 -16.20 0.80 15.99
N TYR A 294 -16.84 1.66 16.79
CA TYR A 294 -17.26 1.26 18.13
C TYR A 294 -18.25 0.08 18.10
N THR A 295 -19.24 0.15 17.22
CA THR A 295 -20.22 -0.94 17.03
C THR A 295 -19.58 -2.20 16.46
N VAL A 296 -18.66 -2.04 15.49
CA VAL A 296 -17.95 -3.17 14.88
C VAL A 296 -17.06 -3.87 15.91
N TYR A 297 -16.41 -3.10 16.80
CA TYR A 297 -15.57 -3.66 17.85
C TYR A 297 -16.41 -4.37 18.92
N THR A 298 -17.58 -3.85 19.31
CA THR A 298 -18.47 -4.59 20.21
C THR A 298 -19.00 -5.87 19.57
N ASP A 299 -19.38 -5.83 18.30
CA ASP A 299 -19.84 -7.01 17.56
C ASP A 299 -18.72 -8.06 17.42
N TRP A 300 -17.48 -7.61 17.25
CA TRP A 300 -16.29 -8.46 17.28
C TRP A 300 -16.09 -9.13 18.63
N LEU A 301 -16.15 -8.38 19.73
CA LEU A 301 -15.99 -8.93 21.08
C LEU A 301 -17.07 -9.98 21.38
N ASP A 302 -18.32 -9.69 21.04
CA ASP A 302 -19.44 -10.63 21.18
C ASP A 302 -19.21 -11.88 20.33
N LEU A 303 -18.72 -11.72 19.10
CA LEU A 303 -18.39 -12.83 18.22
C LEU A 303 -17.27 -13.71 18.78
N VAL A 304 -16.16 -13.12 19.22
CA VAL A 304 -15.02 -13.82 19.82
C VAL A 304 -15.46 -14.59 21.07
N GLN A 305 -16.25 -13.97 21.94
CA GLN A 305 -16.80 -14.63 23.13
C GLN A 305 -17.72 -15.79 22.75
N SER A 306 -18.60 -15.61 21.77
CA SER A 306 -19.48 -16.69 21.30
C SER A 306 -18.71 -17.85 20.68
N SER A 307 -17.61 -17.55 19.99
CA SER A 307 -16.74 -18.54 19.34
C SER A 307 -15.95 -19.35 20.37
N ARG A 308 -15.48 -18.69 21.44
CA ARG A 308 -14.82 -19.35 22.59
C ARG A 308 -15.75 -20.37 23.26
N LEU A 309 -17.01 -20.00 23.46
CA LEU A 309 -18.01 -20.89 24.05
C LEU A 309 -18.34 -22.07 23.13
N ALA A 310 -18.47 -21.83 21.82
CA ALA A 310 -18.73 -22.88 20.84
C ALA A 310 -17.61 -23.93 20.79
N LEU A 311 -16.36 -23.49 20.75
CA LEU A 311 -15.18 -24.36 20.73
C LEU A 311 -14.94 -25.05 22.08
N GLY A 312 -15.27 -24.40 23.20
CA GLY A 312 -15.11 -24.94 24.55
C GLY A 312 -16.18 -25.95 24.95
N SER A 313 -17.39 -25.88 24.39
CA SER A 313 -18.50 -26.77 24.75
C SER A 313 -18.35 -28.19 24.17
N GLU A 314 -17.53 -28.38 23.14
CA GLU A 314 -17.34 -29.69 22.50
C GLU A 314 -16.19 -30.51 23.11
N SER A 315 -15.25 -29.88 23.82
CA SER A 315 -14.18 -30.61 24.54
C SER A 315 -14.69 -31.33 25.79
N ASN A 316 -15.82 -30.90 26.36
CA ASN A 316 -16.49 -31.54 27.50
C ASN A 316 -17.60 -32.53 27.10
N GLY A 317 -17.84 -32.72 25.79
CA GLY A 317 -18.99 -33.47 25.26
C GLY A 317 -18.67 -34.81 24.58
N VAL A 318 -17.46 -35.36 24.73
CA VAL A 318 -17.11 -36.66 24.15
C VAL A 318 -17.36 -37.79 25.15
N SER A 319 -18.61 -38.22 25.25
CA SER A 319 -18.92 -39.63 25.52
C SER A 319 -19.40 -40.24 24.22
N ASP A 320 -18.43 -40.78 23.49
CA ASP A 320 -18.58 -41.55 22.26
C ASP A 320 -19.43 -42.79 22.53
N GLN A 321 -20.59 -42.88 21.86
CA GLN A 321 -21.29 -44.14 21.63
C GLN A 321 -21.54 -44.28 20.15
N THR A 322 -20.47 -44.56 19.40
CA THR A 322 -20.57 -45.28 18.15
C THR A 322 -20.20 -46.75 18.39
N ASN A 323 -21.23 -47.57 18.62
CA ASN A 323 -21.11 -49.03 18.57
C ASN A 323 -20.94 -49.44 17.10
N MET A 324 -19.75 -49.90 16.73
CA MET A 324 -19.56 -50.91 15.68
C MET A 324 -18.38 -51.83 16.05
N PRO A 325 -18.40 -53.10 15.61
CA PRO A 325 -17.75 -54.21 16.31
C PRO A 325 -16.23 -54.24 16.11
N SER A 326 -15.54 -54.57 17.19
CA SER A 326 -14.13 -54.93 17.24
C SER A 326 -13.84 -56.15 16.38
N ASP A 327 -12.89 -56.02 15.46
CA ASP A 327 -12.01 -57.11 15.08
C ASP A 327 -10.59 -56.73 15.52
N ASP A 328 -10.07 -57.61 16.37
CA ASP A 328 -8.79 -57.58 17.05
C ASP A 328 -7.77 -58.26 16.14
N GLU A 329 -6.73 -57.55 15.71
CA GLU A 329 -5.46 -58.18 15.33
C GLU A 329 -4.32 -57.15 15.46
N SER A 330 -3.51 -57.40 16.47
CA SER A 330 -2.22 -56.78 16.80
C SER A 330 -1.14 -57.03 15.74
N ASP A 331 -0.30 -56.03 15.45
CA ASP A 331 1.13 -56.25 15.13
C ASP A 331 1.96 -54.96 15.17
N ASP A 332 3.27 -55.15 15.33
CA ASP A 332 4.29 -54.33 15.98
C ASP A 332 4.76 -53.02 15.30
N GLY A 333 5.21 -52.10 16.18
CA GLY A 333 6.58 -51.54 16.18
C GLY A 333 7.05 -50.66 15.02
N ASP A 334 7.22 -49.36 15.29
CA ASP A 334 8.52 -48.66 15.32
C ASP A 334 8.40 -47.15 15.00
N GLU A 335 8.77 -46.32 15.97
CA GLU A 335 9.11 -44.91 15.77
C GLU A 335 10.43 -44.78 14.99
N PRO A 336 10.60 -43.67 14.25
CA PRO A 336 11.84 -42.93 14.47
C PRO A 336 11.66 -41.41 14.58
N GLN A 337 12.55 -40.86 15.40
CA GLN A 337 12.72 -39.47 15.74
C GLN A 337 13.21 -38.56 14.60
N ASN A 338 12.82 -37.29 14.71
CA ASN A 338 13.61 -36.05 14.55
C ASN A 338 14.35 -35.79 13.22
N GLY A 339 13.85 -34.79 12.48
CA GLY A 339 14.55 -34.13 11.38
C GLY A 339 14.48 -32.61 11.52
N ASN A 340 15.49 -32.05 12.17
CA ASN A 340 15.79 -30.62 12.29
C ASN A 340 15.81 -29.95 10.89
N ARG A 341 15.03 -28.89 10.67
CA ARG A 341 15.15 -28.02 9.48
C ARG A 341 15.81 -26.72 9.89
N ASP A 342 17.11 -26.64 9.65
CA ASP A 342 17.88 -25.40 9.65
C ASP A 342 17.42 -24.53 8.46
N ASN A 343 16.81 -23.38 8.75
CA ASN A 343 16.61 -22.31 7.78
C ASN A 343 17.86 -21.42 7.76
N ASN A 344 18.79 -21.72 6.87
CA ASN A 344 19.86 -20.78 6.51
C ASN A 344 19.39 -19.95 5.31
N ASP A 345 18.88 -18.75 5.58
CA ASP A 345 18.73 -17.70 4.57
C ASP A 345 20.12 -17.10 4.27
N GLU A 346 20.81 -17.73 3.32
CA GLU A 346 22.09 -17.22 2.82
C GLU A 346 21.85 -16.03 1.88
N TYR A 347 22.12 -14.83 2.39
CA TYR A 347 22.11 -13.58 1.63
C TYR A 347 23.16 -13.67 0.51
N LEU A 348 22.72 -13.83 -0.73
CA LEU A 348 23.61 -13.90 -1.89
C LEU A 348 24.27 -12.54 -2.16
N ASP A 349 25.60 -12.53 -2.06
CA ASP A 349 26.47 -11.37 -2.27
C ASP A 349 26.27 -10.73 -3.67
N PRO A 350 26.00 -9.41 -3.75
CA PRO A 350 25.88 -8.66 -5.00
C PRO A 350 27.05 -8.82 -5.98
N GLY A 351 28.26 -9.15 -5.51
CA GLY A 351 29.44 -9.40 -6.35
C GLY A 351 29.31 -10.63 -7.26
N VAL A 352 28.54 -11.65 -6.84
CA VAL A 352 28.34 -12.89 -7.60
C VAL A 352 27.40 -12.66 -8.79
N LEU A 353 26.40 -11.79 -8.64
CA LEU A 353 25.46 -11.42 -9.71
C LEU A 353 26.15 -10.60 -10.82
N ALA A 354 27.11 -9.74 -10.48
CA ALA A 354 27.89 -8.99 -11.47
C ALA A 354 28.76 -9.91 -12.35
N SER A 355 29.26 -11.01 -11.79
CA SER A 355 30.07 -11.99 -12.53
C SER A 355 29.24 -12.85 -13.49
N LEU A 356 27.99 -13.17 -13.13
CA LEU A 356 27.05 -13.89 -13.99
C LEU A 356 26.56 -13.07 -15.19
N LEU A 357 26.50 -11.74 -15.06
CA LEU A 357 26.11 -10.83 -16.16
C LEU A 357 27.24 -10.58 -17.17
N GLY A 358 28.50 -10.86 -16.82
CA GLY A 358 29.67 -10.60 -17.66
C GLY A 358 30.03 -11.69 -18.68
N GLN A 359 29.43 -12.89 -18.59
CA GLN A 359 29.82 -14.05 -19.43
C GLN A 359 28.82 -14.46 -20.51
N ALA A 360 27.77 -13.67 -20.77
CA ALA A 360 26.88 -13.91 -21.91
C ALA A 360 27.52 -13.39 -23.21
N ASP A 361 28.46 -14.15 -23.75
CA ASP A 361 29.06 -13.93 -25.07
C ASP A 361 28.02 -14.26 -26.16
N LEU A 362 27.42 -13.23 -26.73
CA LEU A 362 26.48 -13.33 -27.86
C LEU A 362 27.26 -13.25 -29.18
N GLN A 363 27.76 -14.38 -29.66
CA GLN A 363 28.07 -14.56 -31.08
C GLN A 363 27.30 -15.75 -31.65
N ASN A 364 26.57 -15.48 -32.74
CA ASN A 364 25.81 -16.37 -33.61
C ASN A 364 24.42 -16.83 -33.16
N ILE A 365 23.40 -16.06 -33.55
CA ILE A 365 22.12 -16.63 -34.01
C ILE A 365 21.68 -15.82 -35.26
N PRO A 366 21.47 -16.45 -36.43
CA PRO A 366 21.15 -15.74 -37.67
C PRO A 366 19.69 -15.31 -37.73
N ASP A 367 19.48 -14.14 -38.36
CA ASP A 367 18.19 -13.53 -38.63
C ASP A 367 17.32 -14.43 -39.52
N HIS A 368 16.12 -14.80 -39.03
CA HIS A 368 15.03 -15.26 -39.88
C HIS A 368 13.87 -14.26 -39.78
N GLU A 369 13.59 -13.58 -40.88
CA GLU A 369 12.40 -12.75 -41.09
C GLU A 369 11.10 -13.57 -40.96
N PRO A 370 10.02 -12.97 -40.43
CA PRO A 370 8.73 -13.63 -40.36
C PRO A 370 7.98 -13.50 -41.68
N THR A 371 7.48 -14.62 -42.20
CA THR A 371 6.48 -14.64 -43.28
C THR A 371 5.09 -14.73 -42.66
N ILE A 372 4.33 -13.64 -42.82
CA ILE A 372 2.87 -13.40 -42.68
C ILE A 372 2.21 -13.81 -41.36
#